data_AF-A0A093H3T5-F1
#
_entry.id   AF-A0A093H3T5-F1
#
_cell.length_a   1.000
_cell.length_b   1.000
_cell.length_c   1.000
_cell.angle_alpha   90.00
_cell.angle_beta   90.00
_cell.angle_gamma   90.00
#
_symmetry.space_group_name_H-M   'P 1'
#
loop_
_entity.id
_entity.type
_entity.pdbx_description
1 polymer ?
#
loop_
_entity_poly.entity_id
_entity_poly.type
_entity_poly.pdbx_seq_one_letter_code
_entity_poly.pdbx_strand_id
1 'polypeptide(L)' 'NGQKLNHRRFCLNLRKNFFTGRVTEHWTRLPREAVGSPSLEIFKTRLDVILGSVL' A
#
# COMPACT_ATOMS: atom_id res chain seq x y z
N ASN A 1 -8.28 26.13 17.07
CA ASN A 1 -8.55 25.07 16.06
C ASN A 1 -7.33 24.38 15.43
N GLY A 2 -6.08 24.84 15.64
CA GLY A 2 -4.89 24.23 15.03
C GLY A 2 -4.42 22.88 15.60
N GLN A 3 -4.56 22.63 16.92
CA GLN A 3 -4.09 21.38 17.54
C GLN A 3 -4.83 20.12 17.00
N LYS A 4 -6.13 20.23 16.69
CA LYS A 4 -6.94 19.09 16.20
C LYS A 4 -6.54 18.66 14.79
N LEU A 5 -6.09 19.60 13.94
CA LEU A 5 -5.58 19.31 12.60
C LEU A 5 -4.21 18.63 12.65
N ASN A 6 -3.31 19.09 13.53
CA ASN A 6 -2.01 18.48 13.72
C ASN A 6 -2.11 17.04 14.25
N HIS A 7 -3.02 16.78 15.19
CA HIS A 7 -3.28 15.43 15.69
C HIS A 7 -3.81 14.50 14.58
N ARG A 8 -4.77 14.96 13.77
CA ARG A 8 -5.31 14.18 12.66
C ARG A 8 -4.26 13.88 11.60
N ARG A 9 -3.38 14.85 11.29
CA ARG A 9 -2.25 14.68 10.38
C ARG A 9 -1.22 13.71 10.93
N PHE A 10 -0.94 13.77 12.23
CA PHE A 10 -0.07 12.82 12.93
C PHE A 10 -0.61 11.39 12.85
N CYS A 11 -1.90 11.18 13.17
CA CYS A 11 -2.53 9.87 13.06
C CYS A 11 -2.53 9.34 11.61
N LEU A 12 -2.79 10.20 10.63
CA LEU A 12 -2.73 9.83 9.21
C LEU A 12 -1.31 9.42 8.80
N ASN A 13 -0.30 10.19 9.21
CA ASN A 13 1.09 9.87 8.91
C ASN A 13 1.53 8.56 9.57
N LEU A 14 1.14 8.33 10.83
CA LEU A 14 1.42 7.08 11.53
C LEU A 14 0.76 5.89 10.83
N ARG A 15 -0.51 6.01 10.44
CA ARG A 15 -1.23 4.97 9.68
C ARG A 15 -0.55 4.68 8.35
N LYS A 16 -0.13 5.72 7.61
CA LYS A 16 0.57 5.57 6.33
C LYS A 16 1.88 4.81 6.50
N ASN A 17 2.73 5.23 7.43
CA ASN A 17 4.02 4.58 7.68
C ASN A 17 3.85 3.15 8.21
N PHE A 18 2.88 2.91 9.10
CA PHE A 18 2.59 1.58 9.61
C PHE A 18 2.08 0.63 8.52
N PHE A 19 1.15 1.09 7.68
CA PHE A 19 0.69 0.30 6.54
C PHE A 19 1.82 0.01 5.58
N THR A 20 2.64 0.99 5.19
CA THR A 20 3.76 0.77 4.29
C THR A 20 4.74 -0.26 4.86
N GLY A 21 5.15 -0.13 6.13
CA GLY A 21 6.09 -1.08 6.75
C GLY A 21 5.52 -2.50 6.87
N ARG A 22 4.26 -2.64 7.31
CA ARG A 22 3.59 -3.94 7.48
C ARG A 22 3.30 -4.61 6.15
N VAL A 23 2.89 -3.84 5.16
CA VAL A 23 2.63 -4.34 3.81
C VAL A 23 3.94 -4.82 3.21
N THR A 24 5.01 -4.02 3.20
CA THR A 24 6.31 -4.42 2.66
C THR A 24 6.88 -5.66 3.35
N GLU A 25 6.84 -5.74 4.69
CA GLU A 25 7.29 -6.93 5.43
C GLU A 25 6.48 -8.18 5.08
N HIS A 26 5.16 -8.02 4.90
CA HIS A 26 4.27 -9.10 4.51
C HIS A 26 4.55 -9.59 3.09
N TRP A 27 4.82 -8.68 2.14
CA TRP A 27 5.22 -9.02 0.78
C TRP A 27 6.54 -9.78 0.72
N THR A 28 7.54 -9.38 1.52
CA THR A 28 8.84 -10.08 1.56
C THR A 28 8.75 -11.48 2.17
N ARG A 29 7.72 -11.74 3.00
CA ARG A 29 7.48 -13.03 3.66
C ARG A 29 6.47 -13.93 2.93
N LEU A 30 5.77 -13.42 1.92
CA LEU A 30 4.78 -14.18 1.19
C LEU A 30 5.47 -15.25 0.32
N PRO A 31 5.04 -16.54 0.39
CA PRO A 31 5.58 -17.58 -0.48
C PRO A 31 5.36 -17.18 -1.94
N ARG A 32 6.36 -17.46 -2.77
CA ARG A 32 6.41 -17.10 -4.20
C ARG A 32 5.17 -17.55 -4.98
N GLU A 33 4.50 -18.59 -4.50
CA GLU A 33 3.27 -19.17 -5.03
C GLU A 33 2.03 -18.31 -4.74
N ALA A 34 1.95 -17.68 -3.56
CA ALA A 34 0.94 -16.66 -3.27
C ALA A 34 1.20 -15.37 -4.09
N VAL A 35 2.48 -15.08 -4.36
CA VAL A 35 2.90 -13.98 -5.23
C VAL A 35 2.60 -14.25 -6.72
N GLY A 36 2.47 -15.52 -7.11
CA GLY A 36 2.11 -15.96 -8.47
C GLY A 36 0.63 -16.32 -8.63
N SER A 37 -0.23 -15.97 -7.67
CA SER A 37 -1.65 -16.27 -7.76
C SER A 37 -2.33 -15.46 -8.88
N PRO A 38 -3.32 -16.02 -9.60
CA PRO A 38 -4.02 -15.32 -10.68
C PRO A 38 -4.64 -13.99 -10.23
N SER A 39 -5.08 -13.90 -8.98
CA SER A 39 -5.64 -12.67 -8.40
C SER A 39 -4.59 -11.56 -8.26
N LEU A 40 -3.34 -11.91 -7.97
CA LEU A 40 -2.25 -10.95 -7.82
C LEU A 40 -1.78 -10.40 -9.15
N GLU A 41 -1.71 -11.25 -10.18
CA GLU A 41 -1.40 -10.82 -11.54
C GLU A 41 -2.47 -9.87 -12.07
N ILE A 42 -3.76 -10.19 -11.86
CA ILE A 42 -4.86 -9.26 -12.19
C ILE A 42 -4.73 -7.94 -11.42
N PHE A 43 -4.33 -8.00 -10.14
CA PHE A 43 -4.11 -6.81 -9.33
C PHE A 43 -2.94 -5.95 -9.85
N LYS A 44 -1.82 -6.58 -10.23
CA LYS A 44 -0.68 -5.88 -10.85
C LYS A 44 -1.04 -5.26 -12.19
N THR A 45 -1.72 -6.00 -13.08
CA THR A 45 -2.15 -5.46 -14.39
C THR A 45 -3.07 -4.26 -14.21
N ARG A 46 -3.99 -4.29 -13.23
CA ARG A 46 -4.84 -3.15 -12.92
C ARG A 46 -4.05 -1.96 -12.38
N LEU A 47 -3.06 -2.20 -11.51
CA LEU A 47 -2.18 -1.15 -11.03
C LEU A 47 -1.35 -0.55 -12.17
N ASP A 48 -0.81 -1.38 -13.06
CA ASP A 48 0.01 -0.97 -14.20
C ASP A 48 -0.79 -0.08 -15.17
N VAL A 49 -2.05 -0.45 -15.46
CA VAL A 49 -2.97 0.39 -16.24
C VAL A 49 -3.26 1.72 -15.55
N ILE A 50 -3.45 1.73 -14.22
CA ILE A 50 -3.71 2.97 -13.47
C ILE A 50 -2.46 3.86 -13.41
N LEU A 51 -1.27 3.30 -13.18
CA LEU A 51 -0.02 4.05 -13.15
C LEU A 51 0.40 4.53 -14.55
N GLY A 52 0.18 3.71 -15.58
CA GLY A 52 0.45 4.05 -16.97
C GLY A 52 -0.54 5.07 -17.55
N SER A 53 -1.73 5.21 -16.98
CA SER A 53 -2.71 6.25 -17.37
C SER A 53 -2.55 7.57 -16.64
N VAL A 54 -1.61 7.66 -15.68
CA VAL A 54 -1.24 8.90 -14.97
C VAL A 54 -0.03 9.59 -15.62
N LEU A 55 0.60 8.96 -16.63
CA LEU A 55 1.59 9.57 -17.53
C LEU A 55 0.91 10.12 -18.78
#